data_AF-A0A7S1XY41-F1
#
_entry.id   AF-A0A7S1XY41-F1
#
_cell.length_a   1.000
_cell.length_b   1.000
_cell.length_c   1.000
_cell.angle_alpha   90.00
_cell.angle_beta   90.00
_cell.angle_gamma   90.00
#
_symmetry.space_group_name_H-M   'P 1'
#
loop_
_entity.id
_entity.type
_entity.pdbx_description
1 polymer ?
#
loop_
_entity_poly.entity_id
_entity_poly.type
_entity_poly.pdbx_seq_one_letter_code
_entity_poly.pdbx_strand_id
1 'polypeptide(L)'
;MASEPSSTGKSPHLDAMESMPAEFKKAMEGSLKGGDLQMTSEEVKKFQAAFDEPEFRKLLSEYMDEISDPAHRAEQEAYIRQLEADNKVPTNKELIHPMPGFVVKTHRSGGGAPAEIDREKIFINIVGHERMEEPTSMRTDQGENWRLPYSLGPRRVEQDKRGGVVPTQDICFHPTAVLRAQAEQRFRDLIVQTAIEAWEEAAKKVLNQEDKLERAYHVLRGVAYKNGTPATMVLSKAADGGAAAAAEDEGNKENEGA
;
A
#
# COMPACT_ATOMS: atom_id res chain seq x y z
N MET A 1 38.75 30.47 -23.39
CA MET A 1 37.52 30.02 -24.06
C MET A 1 37.34 28.55 -23.73
N ALA A 2 36.54 28.24 -22.71
CA ALA A 2 36.16 26.87 -22.38
C ALA A 2 34.64 26.80 -22.49
N SER A 3 34.18 25.97 -23.41
CA SER A 3 32.78 25.77 -23.76
C SER A 3 32.12 24.85 -22.72
N GLU A 4 31.00 25.28 -22.15
CA GLU A 4 30.15 24.44 -21.32
C GLU A 4 29.41 23.40 -22.18
N PRO A 5 29.25 22.14 -21.73
CA PRO A 5 28.39 21.19 -22.40
C PRO A 5 26.92 21.49 -22.08
N SER A 6 26.17 21.81 -23.13
CA SER A 6 24.71 21.83 -23.21
C SER A 6 24.09 20.53 -22.68
N SER A 7 23.51 20.58 -21.49
CA SER A 7 22.62 19.53 -20.96
C SER A 7 21.20 19.75 -21.49
N THR A 8 20.90 19.18 -22.65
CA THR A 8 19.52 18.97 -23.11
C THR A 8 19.12 17.53 -22.83
N GLY A 9 19.02 17.18 -21.55
CA GLY A 9 18.28 15.99 -21.12
C GLY A 9 16.88 16.44 -20.67
N LYS A 10 15.86 16.22 -21.52
CA LYS A 10 14.46 16.37 -21.10
C LYS A 10 14.22 15.47 -19.88
N SER A 11 13.52 15.98 -18.87
CA SER A 11 13.20 15.20 -17.67
C SER A 11 12.26 14.04 -18.05
N PRO A 12 12.47 12.83 -17.50
CA PRO A 12 11.60 11.67 -17.77
C PRO A 12 10.15 11.88 -17.31
N HIS A 13 9.89 12.89 -16.48
CA HIS A 13 8.55 13.28 -16.03
C HIS A 13 7.76 14.02 -17.14
N LEU A 14 8.43 14.81 -17.99
CA LEU A 14 7.79 15.52 -19.10
C LEU A 14 7.27 14.56 -20.18
N ASP A 15 8.00 13.47 -20.43
CA ASP A 15 7.60 12.45 -21.41
C ASP A 15 6.40 11.62 -20.90
N ALA A 16 6.35 11.34 -19.59
CA ALA A 16 5.19 10.70 -18.95
C ALA A 16 3.93 11.60 -18.95
N MET A 17 4.11 12.92 -18.84
CA MET A 17 3.05 13.92 -18.96
C MET A 17 2.53 14.11 -20.38
N GLU A 18 3.36 13.93 -21.42
CA GLU A 18 2.91 13.95 -22.81
C GLU A 18 2.04 12.72 -23.14
N SER A 19 2.31 11.56 -22.50
CA SER A 19 1.50 10.34 -22.64
C SER A 19 0.32 10.26 -21.67
N MET A 20 0.34 11.01 -20.56
CA MET A 20 -0.73 11.05 -19.55
C MET A 20 -2.13 11.33 -20.13
N PRO A 21 -2.35 12.23 -21.11
CA PRO A 21 -3.67 12.46 -21.68
C PRO A 21 -4.24 11.20 -22.35
N ALA A 22 -3.38 10.38 -22.96
CA ALA A 22 -3.78 9.13 -23.58
C ALA A 22 -4.01 8.01 -22.55
N GLU A 23 -3.12 7.89 -21.56
CA GLU A 23 -3.26 6.89 -20.49
C GLU A 23 -4.42 7.20 -19.53
N PHE A 24 -4.60 8.47 -19.17
CA PHE A 24 -5.70 8.97 -18.38
C PHE A 24 -7.03 8.88 -19.13
N LYS A 25 -7.07 9.18 -20.44
CA LYS A 25 -8.27 8.95 -21.27
C LYS A 25 -8.64 7.47 -21.29
N LYS A 26 -7.65 6.57 -21.39
CA LYS A 26 -7.85 5.12 -21.32
C LYS A 26 -8.32 4.67 -19.92
N ALA A 27 -7.76 5.23 -18.85
CA ALA A 27 -8.18 4.95 -17.47
C ALA A 27 -9.60 5.47 -17.19
N MET A 28 -9.93 6.67 -17.65
CA MET A 28 -11.23 7.32 -17.50
C MET A 28 -12.32 6.61 -18.32
N GLU A 29 -12.02 6.20 -19.56
CA GLU A 29 -12.91 5.33 -20.36
C GLU A 29 -13.11 3.96 -19.69
N GLY A 30 -12.08 3.45 -18.99
CA GLY A 30 -12.16 2.25 -18.16
C GLY A 30 -13.09 2.42 -16.96
N SER A 31 -12.95 3.49 -16.18
CA SER A 31 -13.79 3.80 -15.02
C SER A 31 -15.24 4.15 -15.40
N LEU A 32 -15.46 4.81 -16.53
CA LEU A 32 -16.80 5.09 -17.08
C LEU A 32 -17.54 3.83 -17.54
N LYS A 33 -16.81 2.81 -18.03
CA LYS A 33 -17.37 1.48 -18.34
C LYS A 33 -17.50 0.58 -17.11
N GLY A 34 -16.71 0.85 -16.05
CA GLY A 34 -16.66 0.09 -14.80
C GLY A 34 -17.67 0.51 -13.73
N GLY A 35 -18.41 1.60 -13.91
CA GLY A 35 -19.54 1.98 -13.06
C GLY A 35 -19.19 2.75 -11.77
N ASP A 36 -17.94 3.12 -11.54
CA ASP A 36 -17.47 3.67 -10.25
C ASP A 36 -17.43 5.22 -10.19
N LEU A 37 -17.76 5.91 -11.28
CA LEU A 37 -17.88 7.38 -11.34
C LEU A 37 -19.11 7.77 -12.16
N GLN A 38 -20.18 8.20 -11.47
CA GLN A 38 -21.37 8.78 -12.12
C GLN A 38 -21.10 10.24 -12.52
N MET A 39 -20.26 10.44 -13.55
CA MET A 39 -20.06 11.75 -14.17
C MET A 39 -20.91 11.87 -15.43
N THR A 40 -21.53 13.03 -15.62
CA THR A 40 -22.25 13.34 -16.85
C THR A 40 -21.28 13.47 -18.02
N SER A 41 -21.75 13.20 -19.24
CA SER A 41 -20.95 13.35 -20.46
C SER A 41 -20.39 14.78 -20.65
N GLU A 42 -21.03 15.79 -20.05
CA GLU A 42 -20.54 17.17 -20.05
C GLU A 42 -19.41 17.40 -19.04
N GLU A 43 -19.50 16.82 -17.84
CA GLU A 43 -18.44 16.86 -16.84
C GLU A 43 -17.19 16.13 -17.36
N VAL A 44 -17.35 14.96 -18.01
CA VAL A 44 -16.24 14.24 -18.64
C VAL A 44 -15.53 15.10 -19.68
N LYS A 45 -16.28 15.81 -20.53
CA LYS A 45 -15.71 16.71 -21.55
C LYS A 45 -15.02 17.93 -20.95
N LYS A 46 -15.59 18.53 -19.90
CA LYS A 46 -14.95 19.64 -19.17
C LYS A 46 -13.66 19.20 -18.49
N PHE A 47 -13.66 18.05 -17.85
CA PHE A 47 -12.46 17.47 -17.25
C PHE A 47 -11.40 17.15 -18.30
N GLN A 48 -11.78 16.55 -19.45
CA GLN A 48 -10.84 16.32 -20.55
C GLN A 48 -10.21 17.61 -21.08
N ALA A 49 -11.01 18.67 -21.26
CA ALA A 49 -10.51 19.97 -21.70
C ALA A 49 -9.53 20.60 -20.69
N ALA A 50 -9.81 20.48 -19.39
CA ALA A 50 -8.88 20.93 -18.34
C ALA A 50 -7.56 20.15 -18.37
N PHE A 51 -7.60 18.85 -18.67
CA PHE A 51 -6.39 18.05 -18.84
C PHE A 51 -5.62 18.38 -20.12
N ASP A 52 -6.20 19.06 -21.11
CA ASP A 52 -5.49 19.59 -22.28
C ASP A 52 -4.83 20.95 -22.02
N GLU A 53 -5.14 21.57 -20.88
CA GLU A 53 -4.57 22.84 -20.48
C GLU A 53 -3.14 22.65 -19.91
N PRO A 54 -2.12 23.31 -20.49
CA PRO A 54 -0.73 23.14 -20.06
C PRO A 54 -0.50 23.53 -18.59
N GLU A 55 -1.21 24.55 -18.08
CA GLU A 55 -1.11 24.99 -16.69
C GLU A 55 -1.68 23.95 -15.72
N PHE A 56 -2.83 23.35 -16.05
CA PHE A 56 -3.41 22.31 -15.21
C PHE A 56 -2.54 21.05 -15.17
N ARG A 57 -1.99 20.63 -16.32
CA ARG A 57 -1.03 19.52 -16.37
C ARG A 57 0.19 19.80 -15.50
N LYS A 58 0.77 20.99 -15.63
CA LYS A 58 1.94 21.41 -14.85
C LYS A 58 1.63 21.40 -13.36
N LEU A 59 0.50 21.97 -12.94
CA LEU A 59 0.08 22.00 -11.54
C LEU A 59 -0.17 20.59 -10.99
N LEU A 60 -0.81 19.71 -11.78
CA LEU A 60 -1.06 18.32 -11.38
C LEU A 60 0.24 17.51 -11.28
N SER A 61 1.19 17.74 -12.19
CA SER A 61 2.53 17.16 -12.13
C SER A 61 3.28 17.60 -10.88
N GLU A 62 3.32 18.91 -10.63
CA GLU A 62 3.96 19.47 -9.45
C GLU A 62 3.35 18.87 -8.17
N TYR A 63 2.01 18.72 -8.13
CA TYR A 63 1.31 18.07 -7.02
C TYR A 63 1.65 16.57 -6.87
N MET A 64 1.72 15.81 -7.98
CA MET A 64 2.08 14.39 -7.93
C MET A 64 3.55 14.18 -7.53
N ASP A 65 4.44 15.06 -8.00
CA ASP A 65 5.84 15.10 -7.57
C ASP A 65 5.93 15.42 -6.07
N GLU A 66 5.15 16.41 -5.59
CA GLU A 66 5.11 16.81 -4.18
C GLU A 66 4.65 15.67 -3.26
N ILE A 67 3.57 14.96 -3.61
CA ILE A 67 3.07 13.82 -2.81
C ILE A 67 4.04 12.64 -2.80
N SER A 68 4.81 12.46 -3.89
CA SER A 68 5.75 11.35 -4.02
C SER A 68 7.18 11.71 -3.62
N ASP A 69 7.43 12.95 -3.17
CA ASP A 69 8.75 13.45 -2.81
C ASP A 69 9.29 12.73 -1.55
N PRO A 70 10.44 12.04 -1.66
CA PRO A 70 11.12 11.45 -0.51
C PRO A 70 11.50 12.46 0.60
N ALA A 71 11.62 13.75 0.30
CA ALA A 71 11.94 14.80 1.27
C ALA A 71 10.81 14.99 2.29
N HIS A 72 9.55 15.01 1.86
CA HIS A 72 8.39 15.09 2.76
C HIS A 72 8.32 13.89 3.71
N ARG A 73 8.68 12.70 3.22
CA ARG A 73 8.79 11.51 4.05
C ARG A 73 9.85 11.68 5.14
N ALA A 74 11.04 12.17 4.77
CA ALA A 74 12.13 12.37 5.72
C ALA A 74 11.78 13.40 6.79
N GLU A 75 11.10 14.49 6.42
CA GLU A 75 10.61 15.50 7.37
C GLU A 75 9.53 14.94 8.30
N GLN A 76 8.56 14.19 7.76
CA GLN A 76 7.52 13.54 8.56
C GLN A 76 8.10 12.52 9.53
N GLU A 77 9.04 11.68 9.09
CA GLU A 77 9.73 10.72 9.96
C GLU A 77 10.58 11.43 11.02
N ALA A 78 11.28 12.51 10.68
CA ALA A 78 12.04 13.31 11.64
C ALA A 78 11.12 13.92 12.71
N TYR A 79 9.96 14.43 12.31
CA TYR A 79 8.96 14.95 13.22
C TYR A 79 8.40 13.86 14.15
N ILE A 80 8.09 12.67 13.62
CA ILE A 80 7.63 11.52 14.43
C ILE A 80 8.72 11.11 15.45
N ARG A 81 9.99 11.05 15.03
CA ARG A 81 11.12 10.78 15.95
C ARG A 81 11.28 11.86 17.01
N GLN A 82 11.03 13.12 16.69
CA GLN A 82 11.04 14.19 17.67
C GLN A 82 9.91 14.03 18.69
N LEU A 83 8.70 13.67 18.25
CA LEU A 83 7.59 13.37 19.16
C LEU A 83 7.88 12.16 20.06
N GLU A 84 8.57 11.15 19.53
CA GLU A 84 9.06 10.00 20.29
C GLU A 84 10.07 10.43 21.36
N ALA A 85 11.07 11.23 20.98
CA ALA A 85 12.10 11.76 21.89
C ALA A 85 11.50 12.67 22.98
N ASP A 86 10.48 13.46 22.62
CA ASP A 86 9.77 14.34 23.53
C ASP A 86 8.74 13.62 24.42
N ASN A 87 8.58 12.29 24.29
CA ASN A 87 7.56 11.48 24.97
C ASN A 87 6.12 11.98 24.75
N LYS A 88 5.85 12.56 23.57
CA LYS A 88 4.52 13.09 23.18
C LYS A 88 3.63 12.05 22.49
N VAL A 89 4.07 10.78 22.45
CA VAL A 89 3.25 9.67 21.95
C VAL A 89 2.21 9.30 23.02
N PRO A 90 0.92 9.11 22.66
CA PRO A 90 -0.10 8.69 23.61
C PRO A 90 0.31 7.44 24.40
N THR A 91 0.03 7.41 25.70
CA THR A 91 0.52 6.36 26.61
C THR A 91 0.14 4.94 26.18
N ASN A 92 -1.00 4.79 25.51
CA ASN A 92 -1.52 3.52 24.99
C ASN A 92 -0.99 3.15 23.59
N LYS A 93 -0.07 3.92 23.03
CA LYS A 93 0.53 3.69 21.72
C LYS A 93 2.04 3.50 21.85
N GLU A 94 2.58 2.70 20.95
CA GLU A 94 4.02 2.48 20.79
C GLU A 94 4.38 2.72 19.33
N LEU A 95 5.43 3.52 19.11
CA LEU A 95 6.01 3.65 17.79
C LEU A 95 7.02 2.51 17.60
N ILE A 96 6.96 1.87 16.45
CA ILE A 96 7.93 0.85 16.04
C ILE A 96 8.58 1.27 14.74
N HIS A 97 9.83 0.85 14.56
CA HIS A 97 10.63 1.13 13.37
C HIS A 97 10.93 -0.20 12.68
N PRO A 98 10.08 -0.65 11.73
CA PRO A 98 10.20 -1.98 11.14
C PRO A 98 11.51 -2.17 10.38
N MET A 99 12.00 -3.40 10.35
CA MET A 99 13.13 -3.82 9.51
C MET A 99 12.64 -4.21 8.10
N PRO A 100 13.38 -3.85 7.04
CA PRO A 100 13.10 -4.32 5.69
C PRO A 100 13.08 -5.86 5.59
N GLY A 101 12.17 -6.41 4.80
CA GLY A 101 12.09 -7.84 4.50
C GLY A 101 12.18 -8.10 3.01
N PHE A 102 11.05 -8.03 2.31
CA PHE A 102 10.99 -8.17 0.86
C PHE A 102 9.77 -7.47 0.28
N VAL A 103 9.83 -7.16 -1.01
CA VAL A 103 8.72 -6.49 -1.72
C VAL A 103 7.96 -7.49 -2.60
N VAL A 104 6.65 -7.52 -2.41
CA VAL A 104 5.69 -8.24 -3.25
C VAL A 104 5.11 -7.26 -4.26
N LYS A 105 5.06 -7.68 -5.53
CA LYS A 105 4.30 -7.03 -6.59
C LYS A 105 3.09 -7.89 -6.94
N THR A 106 1.91 -7.31 -6.90
CA THR A 106 0.66 -7.90 -7.42
C THR A 106 -0.09 -6.83 -8.23
N HIS A 107 -1.31 -7.13 -8.67
CA HIS A 107 -2.17 -6.19 -9.38
C HIS A 107 -3.58 -6.21 -8.78
N ARG A 108 -4.36 -5.15 -9.00
CA ARG A 108 -5.78 -5.12 -8.68
C ARG A 108 -6.55 -6.06 -9.64
N SER A 109 -7.38 -6.94 -9.07
CA SER A 109 -8.31 -7.82 -9.77
C SER A 109 -9.46 -6.98 -10.34
N GLY A 110 -9.78 -7.13 -11.63
CA GLY A 110 -11.01 -6.54 -12.18
C GLY A 110 -10.85 -5.19 -12.86
N GLY A 111 -10.17 -5.18 -14.00
CA GLY A 111 -10.79 -4.60 -15.20
C GLY A 111 -10.85 -5.74 -16.21
N GLY A 112 -11.98 -5.96 -16.90
CA GLY A 112 -12.09 -6.91 -18.02
C GLY A 112 -11.22 -6.56 -19.23
N ALA A 113 -10.09 -5.91 -18.97
CA ALA A 113 -9.09 -5.47 -19.89
C ALA A 113 -8.29 -6.68 -20.39
N PRO A 114 -8.07 -6.79 -21.71
CA PRO A 114 -7.17 -7.78 -22.28
C PRO A 114 -5.81 -7.76 -21.58
N ALA A 115 -5.09 -8.88 -21.58
CA ALA A 115 -3.76 -9.03 -20.99
C ALA A 115 -2.70 -7.99 -21.46
N GLU A 116 -3.03 -7.19 -22.48
CA GLU A 116 -2.23 -6.10 -23.06
C GLU A 116 -2.45 -4.73 -22.40
N ILE A 117 -3.42 -4.57 -21.48
CA ILE A 117 -3.54 -3.34 -20.66
C ILE A 117 -2.81 -3.59 -19.35
N ASP A 118 -1.89 -2.68 -19.02
CA ASP A 118 -1.20 -2.67 -17.73
C ASP A 118 -2.23 -2.65 -16.61
N ARG A 119 -2.39 -3.80 -15.94
CA ARG A 119 -3.21 -3.94 -14.75
C ARG A 119 -2.62 -3.03 -13.67
N GLU A 120 -3.47 -2.39 -12.89
CA GLU A 120 -3.02 -1.48 -11.84
C GLU A 120 -2.11 -2.23 -10.87
N LYS A 121 -0.84 -1.82 -10.84
CA LYS A 121 0.21 -2.44 -10.06
C LYS A 121 0.07 -2.05 -8.61
N ILE A 122 0.38 -2.98 -7.72
CA ILE A 122 0.38 -2.78 -6.27
C ILE A 122 1.69 -3.34 -5.71
N PHE A 123 2.35 -2.57 -4.83
CA PHE A 123 3.46 -3.08 -4.03
C PHE A 123 3.03 -3.32 -2.59
N ILE A 124 3.41 -4.47 -2.05
CA ILE A 124 3.23 -4.76 -0.63
C ILE A 124 4.63 -5.00 -0.06
N ASN A 125 5.04 -4.15 0.87
CA ASN A 125 6.31 -4.29 1.57
C ASN A 125 6.09 -5.18 2.79
N ILE A 126 6.70 -6.36 2.76
CA ILE A 126 6.73 -7.25 3.92
C ILE A 126 7.89 -6.81 4.80
N VAL A 127 7.57 -6.28 5.97
CA VAL A 127 8.53 -5.76 6.97
C VAL A 127 8.43 -6.55 8.27
N GLY A 128 9.44 -6.44 9.14
CA GLY A 128 9.53 -7.21 10.37
C GLY A 128 9.79 -6.36 11.61
N HIS A 129 9.17 -6.67 12.75
CA HIS A 129 9.51 -6.05 14.03
C HIS A 129 9.29 -7.00 15.22
N GLU A 130 10.22 -7.03 16.18
CA GLU A 130 10.22 -7.94 17.35
C GLU A 130 9.03 -7.74 18.30
N ARG A 131 8.30 -6.60 18.17
CA ARG A 131 7.05 -6.38 18.92
C ARG A 131 5.86 -7.16 18.39
N MET A 132 5.95 -7.67 17.16
CA MET A 132 4.89 -8.51 16.60
C MET A 132 4.90 -9.87 17.29
N GLU A 133 3.74 -10.50 17.41
CA GLU A 133 3.68 -11.86 17.94
C GLU A 133 4.24 -12.87 16.91
N GLU A 134 5.00 -13.86 17.39
CA GLU A 134 5.57 -14.91 16.54
C GLU A 134 4.50 -15.72 15.78
N PRO A 135 4.82 -16.20 14.56
CA PRO A 135 3.93 -17.09 13.84
C PRO A 135 3.81 -18.41 14.60
N THR A 136 2.58 -18.87 14.83
CA THR A 136 2.32 -20.15 15.52
C THR A 136 1.64 -21.13 14.56
N SER A 137 1.94 -22.43 14.73
CA SER A 137 1.28 -23.47 13.96
C SER A 137 0.71 -24.57 14.84
N MET A 138 -0.41 -25.13 14.39
CA MET A 138 -1.03 -26.31 14.98
C MET A 138 -1.16 -27.38 13.89
N ARG A 139 -0.66 -28.59 14.17
CA ARG A 139 -0.85 -29.73 13.28
C ARG A 139 -2.30 -30.17 13.27
N THR A 140 -2.83 -30.41 12.09
CA THR A 140 -4.17 -30.94 11.84
C THR A 140 -4.06 -32.22 11.00
N ASP A 141 -5.18 -32.93 10.85
CA ASP A 141 -5.32 -34.07 9.94
C ASP A 141 -5.05 -33.70 8.47
N GLN A 142 -5.22 -32.43 8.10
CA GLN A 142 -5.00 -31.89 6.75
C GLN A 142 -3.68 -31.13 6.58
N GLY A 143 -2.79 -31.10 7.59
CA GLY A 143 -1.49 -30.45 7.50
C GLY A 143 -1.14 -29.58 8.72
N GLU A 144 -0.72 -28.34 8.48
CA GLU A 144 -0.45 -27.35 9.53
C GLU A 144 -1.36 -26.14 9.33
N ASN A 145 -2.10 -25.77 10.36
CA ASN A 145 -2.83 -24.52 10.43
C ASN A 145 -1.93 -23.45 11.04
N TRP A 146 -1.82 -22.30 10.38
CA TRP A 146 -0.90 -21.23 10.76
C TRP A 146 -1.66 -19.99 11.21
N ARG A 147 -1.23 -19.42 12.33
CA ARG A 147 -1.63 -18.07 12.78
C ARG A 147 -0.47 -17.12 12.54
N LEU A 148 -0.73 -16.08 11.75
CA LEU A 148 0.24 -15.06 11.35
C LEU A 148 -0.21 -13.68 11.84
N PRO A 149 0.17 -13.26 13.06
CA PRO A 149 -0.11 -11.91 13.55
C PRO A 149 0.58 -10.86 12.69
N TYR A 150 -0.14 -9.79 12.31
CA TYR A 150 0.38 -8.72 11.49
C TYR A 150 -0.14 -7.35 11.92
N SER A 151 0.54 -6.29 11.49
CA SER A 151 0.09 -4.91 11.61
C SER A 151 0.21 -4.21 10.26
N LEU A 152 -0.71 -3.28 9.98
CA LEU A 152 -0.76 -2.52 8.74
C LEU A 152 -0.10 -1.15 8.94
N GLY A 153 0.89 -0.86 8.10
CA GLY A 153 1.45 0.48 8.00
C GLY A 153 0.58 1.42 7.16
N PRO A 154 0.96 2.69 7.07
CA PRO A 154 0.23 3.68 6.27
C PRO A 154 0.26 3.30 4.79
N ARG A 155 -0.87 3.51 4.11
CA ARG A 155 -0.95 3.46 2.65
C ARG A 155 -0.28 4.69 2.07
N ARG A 156 0.48 4.50 1.00
CA ARG A 156 1.21 5.55 0.30
C ARG A 156 1.30 5.24 -1.19
N VAL A 157 1.83 6.19 -1.93
CA VAL A 157 2.06 6.04 -3.37
C VAL A 157 3.56 6.14 -3.61
N GLU A 158 4.10 5.24 -4.41
CA GLU A 158 5.53 5.08 -4.61
C GLU A 158 5.85 5.00 -6.10
N GLN A 159 6.93 5.63 -6.54
CA GLN A 159 7.34 5.56 -7.94
C GLN A 159 7.97 4.21 -8.27
N ASP A 160 7.62 3.62 -9.42
CA ASP A 160 8.33 2.48 -9.98
C ASP A 160 9.55 2.89 -10.82
N LYS A 161 10.22 1.91 -11.45
CA LYS A 161 11.42 2.18 -12.26
C LYS A 161 11.17 3.03 -13.51
N ARG A 162 9.91 3.20 -13.92
CA ARG A 162 9.49 4.00 -15.09
C ARG A 162 8.89 5.33 -14.67
N GLY A 163 8.94 5.69 -13.38
CA GLY A 163 8.30 6.89 -12.84
C GLY A 163 6.78 6.75 -12.66
N GLY A 164 6.21 5.57 -12.88
CA GLY A 164 4.78 5.33 -12.66
C GLY A 164 4.48 5.32 -11.16
N VAL A 165 3.39 5.97 -10.77
CA VAL A 165 2.90 6.01 -9.39
C VAL A 165 2.19 4.70 -9.04
N VAL A 166 2.60 4.05 -7.94
CA VAL A 166 2.13 2.72 -7.57
C VAL A 166 1.71 2.71 -6.09
N PRO A 167 0.44 2.37 -5.78
CA PRO A 167 0.01 2.19 -4.40
C PRO A 167 0.89 1.17 -3.68
N THR A 168 1.35 1.55 -2.50
CA THR A 168 2.25 0.75 -1.66
C THR A 168 1.82 0.80 -0.20
N GLN A 169 1.95 -0.32 0.51
CA GLN A 169 1.65 -0.41 1.93
C GLN A 169 2.62 -1.37 2.61
N ASP A 170 2.99 -1.05 3.85
CA ASP A 170 3.78 -1.92 4.71
C ASP A 170 2.87 -2.87 5.47
N ILE A 171 3.25 -4.15 5.51
CA ILE A 171 2.60 -5.16 6.35
C ILE A 171 3.69 -5.77 7.22
N CYS A 172 3.60 -5.49 8.51
CA CYS A 172 4.59 -5.85 9.49
C CYS A 172 4.23 -7.17 10.16
N PHE A 173 5.15 -8.12 10.11
CA PHE A 173 5.08 -9.41 10.79
C PHE A 173 6.21 -9.52 11.82
N HIS A 174 6.28 -10.63 12.55
CA HIS A 174 7.47 -10.93 13.34
C HIS A 174 8.66 -11.29 12.44
N PRO A 175 9.91 -10.90 12.77
CA PRO A 175 11.09 -11.17 11.94
C PRO A 175 11.31 -12.65 11.63
N THR A 176 10.96 -13.56 12.56
CA THR A 176 11.03 -15.02 12.31
C THR A 176 10.10 -15.45 11.17
N ALA A 177 8.91 -14.87 11.03
CA ALA A 177 8.00 -15.13 9.91
C ALA A 177 8.59 -14.63 8.58
N VAL A 178 9.18 -13.43 8.59
CA VAL A 178 9.79 -12.81 7.40
C VAL A 178 10.99 -13.65 6.92
N LEU A 179 11.89 -14.04 7.83
CA LEU A 179 13.04 -14.89 7.53
C LEU A 179 12.60 -16.25 6.98
N ARG A 180 11.60 -16.88 7.59
CA ARG A 180 11.06 -18.16 7.12
C ARG A 180 10.45 -18.03 5.73
N ALA A 181 9.71 -16.95 5.44
CA ALA A 181 9.18 -16.69 4.11
C ALA A 181 10.26 -16.48 3.05
N GLN A 182 11.44 -15.96 3.42
CA GLN A 182 12.55 -15.86 2.48
C GLN A 182 13.16 -17.24 2.15
N ALA A 183 13.17 -18.16 3.11
CA ALA A 183 13.75 -19.50 2.98
C ALA A 183 12.79 -20.54 2.38
N GLU A 184 11.50 -20.49 2.72
CA GLU A 184 10.50 -21.53 2.40
C GLU A 184 9.40 -20.99 1.50
N GLN A 185 9.33 -21.49 0.25
CA GLN A 185 8.34 -21.00 -0.72
C GLN A 185 6.89 -21.18 -0.25
N ARG A 186 6.54 -22.32 0.36
CA ARG A 186 5.16 -22.55 0.84
C ARG A 186 4.78 -21.56 1.95
N PHE A 187 5.70 -21.28 2.87
CA PHE A 187 5.47 -20.30 3.92
C PHE A 187 5.41 -18.87 3.37
N ARG A 188 6.20 -18.58 2.33
CA ARG A 188 6.09 -17.33 1.58
C ARG A 188 4.74 -17.16 0.91
N ASP A 189 4.22 -18.20 0.27
CA ASP A 189 2.90 -18.14 -0.35
C ASP A 189 1.86 -17.80 0.71
N LEU A 190 1.91 -18.45 1.88
CA LEU A 190 1.04 -18.17 3.01
C LEU A 190 1.13 -16.70 3.47
N ILE A 191 2.34 -16.20 3.81
CA ILE A 191 2.49 -14.82 4.32
C ILE A 191 2.04 -13.79 3.28
N VAL A 192 2.26 -14.06 1.99
CA VAL A 192 1.86 -13.16 0.91
C VAL A 192 0.34 -13.17 0.72
N GLN A 193 -0.32 -14.32 0.81
CA GLN A 193 -1.79 -14.34 0.77
C GLN A 193 -2.39 -13.62 1.97
N THR A 194 -1.87 -13.83 3.18
CA THR A 194 -2.31 -13.07 4.36
C THR A 194 -2.11 -11.57 4.19
N ALA A 195 -0.98 -11.15 3.60
CA ALA A 195 -0.70 -9.74 3.31
C ALA A 195 -1.68 -9.15 2.27
N ILE A 196 -2.02 -9.91 1.24
CA ILE A 196 -3.03 -9.52 0.25
C ILE A 196 -4.41 -9.36 0.90
N GLU A 197 -4.83 -10.33 1.72
CA GLU A 197 -6.11 -10.27 2.43
C GLU A 197 -6.18 -9.07 3.39
N ALA A 198 -5.11 -8.81 4.12
CA ALA A 198 -4.98 -7.66 5.00
C ALA A 198 -5.11 -6.32 4.25
N TRP A 199 -4.54 -6.24 3.05
CA TRP A 199 -4.71 -5.08 2.17
C TRP A 199 -6.19 -4.89 1.81
N GLU A 200 -6.85 -5.93 1.30
CA GLU A 200 -8.26 -5.88 0.89
C GLU A 200 -9.17 -5.48 2.06
N GLU A 201 -8.94 -6.06 3.24
CA GLU A 201 -9.71 -5.76 4.45
C GLU A 201 -9.57 -4.30 4.89
N ALA A 202 -8.36 -3.74 4.80
CA ALA A 202 -8.10 -2.34 5.16
C ALA A 202 -8.84 -1.36 4.24
N ALA A 203 -8.88 -1.63 2.93
CA ALA A 203 -9.62 -0.83 1.97
C ALA A 203 -11.14 -0.86 2.28
N LYS A 204 -11.67 -2.04 2.60
CA LYS A 204 -13.08 -2.20 2.98
C LYS A 204 -13.43 -1.41 4.24
N LYS A 205 -12.61 -1.48 5.29
CA LYS A 205 -12.88 -0.79 6.57
C LYS A 205 -12.84 0.74 6.47
N VAL A 206 -11.91 1.28 5.69
CA VAL A 206 -11.65 2.73 5.65
C VAL A 206 -12.47 3.43 4.56
N LEU A 207 -12.61 2.81 3.39
CA LEU A 207 -13.18 3.43 2.19
C LEU A 207 -14.52 2.82 1.77
N ASN A 208 -14.97 1.75 2.43
CA ASN A 208 -16.11 0.93 2.01
C ASN A 208 -16.00 0.46 0.53
N GLN A 209 -14.76 0.29 0.06
CA GLN A 209 -14.44 -0.20 -1.28
C GLN A 209 -14.06 -1.67 -1.21
N GLU A 210 -14.63 -2.48 -2.11
CA GLU A 210 -14.27 -3.89 -2.25
C GLU A 210 -13.09 -4.05 -3.21
N ASP A 211 -11.93 -3.55 -2.79
CA ASP A 211 -10.68 -3.81 -3.48
C ASP A 211 -10.40 -5.31 -3.49
N LYS A 212 -10.12 -5.84 -4.68
CA LYS A 212 -9.63 -7.21 -4.85
C LYS A 212 -8.28 -7.17 -5.53
N LEU A 213 -7.33 -7.95 -5.03
CA LEU A 213 -6.01 -8.12 -5.63
C LEU A 213 -5.85 -9.51 -6.23
N GLU A 214 -4.97 -9.64 -7.21
CA GLU A 214 -4.60 -10.94 -7.75
C GLU A 214 -3.85 -11.74 -6.68
N ARG A 215 -4.19 -13.02 -6.57
CA ARG A 215 -3.47 -13.97 -5.69
C ARG A 215 -2.12 -14.37 -6.30
N ALA A 216 -1.97 -14.21 -7.61
CA ALA A 216 -0.69 -14.34 -8.30
C ALA A 216 0.21 -13.15 -7.96
N TYR A 217 1.46 -13.41 -7.59
CA TYR A 217 2.38 -12.38 -7.14
C TYR A 217 3.80 -12.60 -7.66
N HIS A 218 4.62 -11.57 -7.58
CA HIS A 218 6.05 -11.64 -7.87
C HIS A 218 6.86 -10.94 -6.77
N VAL A 219 7.86 -11.63 -6.21
CA VAL A 219 8.82 -11.00 -5.29
C VAL A 219 9.90 -10.28 -6.08
N LEU A 220 10.12 -8.99 -5.78
CA LEU A 220 11.18 -8.22 -6.41
C LEU A 220 12.55 -8.70 -5.93
N ARG A 221 13.37 -9.23 -6.85
CA ARG A 221 14.70 -9.74 -6.52
C ARG A 221 15.63 -8.60 -6.12
N GLY A 222 16.33 -8.77 -4.99
CA GLY A 222 17.30 -7.80 -4.47
C GLY A 222 16.68 -6.51 -3.92
N VAL A 223 15.35 -6.47 -3.73
CA VAL A 223 14.65 -5.30 -3.17
C VAL A 223 14.01 -5.70 -1.85
N ALA A 224 14.58 -5.24 -0.74
CA ALA A 224 14.09 -5.53 0.61
C ALA A 224 12.94 -4.60 1.04
N TYR A 225 12.87 -3.40 0.46
CA TYR A 225 11.84 -2.41 0.73
C TYR A 225 11.65 -1.50 -0.48
N LYS A 226 10.40 -1.17 -0.81
CA LYS A 226 10.10 -0.22 -1.87
C LYS A 226 10.27 1.21 -1.35
N ASN A 227 11.28 1.89 -1.89
CA ASN A 227 11.59 3.31 -1.76
C ASN A 227 11.93 3.78 -0.34
N GLY A 228 13.22 4.04 -0.10
CA GLY A 228 13.71 4.63 1.15
C GLY A 228 13.78 3.64 2.32
N THR A 229 13.49 4.14 3.51
CA THR A 229 13.44 3.39 4.77
C THR A 229 11.99 3.01 5.13
N PRO A 230 11.79 1.91 5.89
CA PRO A 230 10.49 1.58 6.46
C PRO A 230 9.89 2.74 7.24
N ALA A 231 8.63 3.06 6.92
CA ALA A 231 7.89 4.07 7.64
C ALA A 231 7.68 3.64 9.09
N THR A 232 7.75 4.59 10.02
CA THR A 232 7.40 4.35 11.42
C THR A 232 5.93 3.91 11.52
N MET A 233 5.68 2.85 12.29
CA MET A 233 4.33 2.31 12.50
C MET A 233 3.89 2.50 13.95
N VAL A 234 2.57 2.55 14.16
CA VAL A 234 1.95 2.71 15.49
C VAL A 234 1.30 1.38 15.88
N LEU A 235 1.70 0.84 17.03
CA LEU A 235 1.02 -0.27 17.68
C LEU A 235 0.23 0.22 18.88
N SER A 236 -0.87 -0.45 19.19
CA SER A 236 -1.52 -0.31 20.50
C SER A 236 -0.70 -1.07 21.52
N LYS A 237 -0.30 -0.42 22.62
CA LYS A 237 0.24 -1.15 23.77
C LYS A 237 -0.89 -1.99 24.35
N ALA A 238 -0.67 -3.29 24.49
CA ALA A 238 -1.50 -4.08 25.37
C ALA A 238 -1.41 -3.46 26.77
N ALA A 239 -2.54 -3.19 27.42
CA ALA A 239 -2.53 -3.01 28.87
C ALA A 239 -1.90 -4.27 29.47
N ASP A 240 -1.01 -4.14 30.44
CA ASP A 240 -0.35 -5.28 31.07
C ASP A 240 -1.38 -6.37 31.44
N GLY A 241 -1.38 -7.47 30.69
CA GLY A 241 -2.21 -8.66 30.90
C GLY A 241 -3.44 -8.80 29.99
N GLY A 242 -3.37 -9.78 29.07
CA GLY A 242 -4.54 -10.54 28.62
C GLY A 242 -5.09 -10.22 27.22
N ALA A 243 -4.98 -11.21 26.33
CA ALA A 243 -5.85 -11.54 25.19
C ALA A 243 -6.46 -10.38 24.38
N ALA A 244 -5.99 -10.26 23.13
CA ALA A 244 -6.67 -9.48 22.10
C ALA A 244 -8.10 -10.01 21.87
N ALA A 245 -9.06 -9.10 22.13
CA ALA A 245 -10.47 -9.09 21.76
C ALA A 245 -11.00 -10.32 20.99
N ALA A 246 -11.70 -11.18 21.71
CA ALA A 246 -12.79 -11.97 21.15
C ALA A 246 -13.97 -11.00 20.91
N ALA A 247 -14.52 -11.03 19.70
CA ALA A 247 -15.79 -10.41 19.41
C ALA A 247 -16.88 -11.19 20.17
N GLU A 248 -17.48 -10.58 21.19
CA GLU A 248 -18.71 -11.08 21.80
C GLU A 248 -19.89 -10.66 20.92
N ASP A 249 -20.44 -11.65 20.22
CA ASP A 249 -21.80 -11.68 19.68
C ASP A 249 -22.74 -11.98 20.85
N GLU A 250 -23.36 -10.94 21.43
CA GLU A 250 -24.52 -11.12 22.30
C GLU A 250 -25.79 -10.77 21.53
N GLY A 251 -26.43 -11.81 20.98
CA GLY A 251 -27.79 -11.77 20.51
C GLY A 251 -28.77 -11.50 21.66
N ASN A 252 -29.50 -10.39 21.59
CA ASN A 252 -30.65 -10.16 22.45
C ASN A 252 -31.86 -10.96 21.92
N LYS A 253 -32.15 -12.09 22.57
CA LYS A 253 -33.49 -12.69 22.57
C LYS A 253 -34.26 -12.07 23.74
N GLU A 254 -35.21 -11.18 23.45
CA GLU A 254 -36.28 -10.88 24.41
C GLU A 254 -37.50 -11.72 24.09
N ASN A 255 -37.91 -12.47 25.11
CA ASN A 255 -39.03 -13.38 25.15
C ASN A 255 -40.29 -12.68 25.68
N GLU A 256 -41.42 -13.22 25.29
CA GLU A 256 -42.80 -12.85 25.65
C GLU A 256 -43.05 -12.74 27.16
N GLY A 257 -44.02 -11.90 27.54
CA GLY A 257 -44.82 -12.13 28.75
C GLY A 257 -45.36 -10.89 29.47
N ALA A 258 -46.49 -10.36 29.00
CA ALA A 258 -47.61 -9.88 29.83
C ALA A 258 -48.87 -9.74 28.97
#